data_AF-X1PHR6-F1
#
_entry.id   AF-X1PHR6-F1
#
_cell.length_a   1.000
_cell.length_b   1.000
_cell.length_c   1.000
_cell.angle_alpha   90.00
_cell.angle_beta   90.00
_cell.angle_gamma   90.00
#
_symmetry.space_group_name_H-M   'P 1'
#
loop_
_entity.id
_entity.type
_entity.pdbx_description
1 polymer ?
#
loop_
_entity_poly.entity_id
_entity_poly.type
_entity_poly.pdbx_seq_one_letter_code
_entity_poly.pdbx_strand_id
1 'polypeptide(L)'
;AGGKTVILNAMLKAPEYDFLLRDSDSTILLTEKSFSEMLSSILPNIPLLKHIIEVDSDSYAKMIADSSSASPVVDIEDDDETAIIYTSGVLGKQKGVVHTHTSLMVAATTVAPGLGQEREDITVGMIPFFYALGLLVVGLISSMKGSTIVILPRFTPKNFLEAVEQEKATILVGVPAMYNALAMLDDETLKKYNLSSLRVACTAGAKASAHLMKALEEKFGLTLCEIYGTTEALATTLGDIHNRKLGTAGKPVEDIKIIDAA
;
A
#
# COMPACT_ATOMS: atom_id res chain seq x y z
N ALA A 1 -15.33 -13.84 5.89
CA ALA A 1 -16.51 -13.12 6.44
C ALA A 1 -17.36 -12.45 5.36
N GLY A 2 -16.88 -12.32 4.10
CA GLY A 2 -17.67 -11.78 2.99
C GLY A 2 -17.95 -10.27 3.07
N GLY A 3 -17.24 -9.55 3.94
CA GLY A 3 -17.39 -8.10 4.10
C GLY A 3 -16.55 -7.33 3.08
N LYS A 4 -17.06 -6.16 2.68
CA LYS A 4 -16.37 -5.20 1.81
C LYS A 4 -15.55 -4.23 2.66
N THR A 5 -14.25 -4.19 2.45
CA THR A 5 -13.34 -3.35 3.24
C THR A 5 -13.21 -1.98 2.61
N VAL A 6 -13.64 -0.94 3.33
CA VAL A 6 -13.44 0.45 2.92
C VAL A 6 -12.16 0.96 3.57
N ILE A 7 -11.14 1.23 2.76
CA ILE A 7 -9.83 1.64 3.27
C ILE A 7 -9.74 3.17 3.22
N LEU A 8 -9.83 3.80 4.39
CA LEU A 8 -9.92 5.25 4.52
C LEU A 8 -8.53 5.87 4.73
N ASN A 9 -8.34 7.05 4.15
CA ASN A 9 -7.12 7.83 4.34
C ASN A 9 -7.10 8.43 5.75
N ALA A 10 -6.16 7.99 6.58
CA ALA A 10 -5.99 8.43 7.97
C ALA A 10 -5.66 9.93 8.12
N MET A 11 -5.36 10.66 7.03
CA MET A 11 -5.00 12.08 7.06
C MET A 11 -6.20 13.03 6.86
N LEU A 12 -7.41 12.50 6.66
CA LEU A 12 -8.62 13.29 6.42
C LEU A 12 -9.15 13.94 7.71
N LYS A 13 -10.11 14.86 7.55
CA LYS A 13 -10.85 15.53 8.64
C LYS A 13 -12.30 15.03 8.69
N ALA A 14 -12.96 15.34 9.81
CA ALA A 14 -14.32 14.87 10.08
C ALA A 14 -15.34 15.08 8.93
N PRO A 15 -15.39 16.23 8.22
CA PRO A 15 -16.34 16.39 7.11
C PRO A 15 -16.12 15.43 5.95
N GLU A 16 -14.86 15.09 5.67
CA GLU A 16 -14.51 14.13 4.63
C GLU A 16 -14.94 12.72 5.08
N TYR A 17 -14.67 12.33 6.33
CA TYR A 17 -15.13 11.04 6.86
C TYR A 17 -16.65 10.91 6.89
N ASP A 18 -17.42 11.95 7.22
CA ASP A 18 -18.89 11.90 7.19
C ASP A 18 -19.39 11.55 5.79
N PHE A 19 -18.83 12.20 4.76
CA PHE A 19 -19.15 11.86 3.37
C PHE A 19 -18.78 10.41 3.05
N LEU A 20 -17.54 9.99 3.34
CA LEU A 20 -17.06 8.66 2.97
C LEU A 20 -17.84 7.53 3.64
N LEU A 21 -18.14 7.66 4.94
CA LEU A 21 -18.89 6.64 5.70
C LEU A 21 -20.34 6.49 5.21
N ARG A 22 -20.94 7.59 4.73
CA ARG A 22 -22.28 7.57 4.10
C ARG A 22 -22.24 7.00 2.69
N ASP A 23 -21.25 7.37 1.89
CA ASP A 23 -21.13 6.97 0.48
C ASP A 23 -20.81 5.48 0.33
N SER A 24 -20.06 4.89 1.25
CA SER A 24 -19.74 3.46 1.25
C SER A 24 -20.70 2.57 2.04
N ASP A 25 -21.83 3.11 2.51
CA ASP A 25 -22.81 2.38 3.32
C ASP A 25 -22.19 1.63 4.52
N SER A 26 -21.17 2.22 5.15
CA SER A 26 -20.36 1.53 6.16
C SER A 26 -21.17 1.16 7.40
N THR A 27 -21.12 -0.13 7.79
CA THR A 27 -21.84 -0.64 8.97
C THR A 27 -20.96 -0.85 10.19
N ILE A 28 -19.65 -0.99 10.01
CA ILE A 28 -18.66 -1.18 11.06
C ILE A 28 -17.47 -0.26 10.77
N LEU A 29 -17.03 0.49 11.79
CA LEU A 29 -15.81 1.28 11.74
C LEU A 29 -14.76 0.65 12.67
N LEU A 30 -13.66 0.15 12.09
CA LEU A 30 -12.45 -0.20 12.82
C LEU A 30 -11.56 1.04 12.87
N THR A 31 -11.18 1.49 14.06
CA THR A 31 -10.44 2.75 14.24
C THR A 31 -9.62 2.74 15.52
N GLU A 32 -8.69 3.67 15.67
CA GLU A 32 -8.09 3.98 16.98
C GLU A 32 -9.00 4.95 17.74
N LYS A 33 -8.87 4.95 19.08
CA LYS A 33 -9.64 5.83 19.97
C LYS A 33 -9.48 7.32 19.66
N SER A 34 -8.28 7.74 19.27
CA SER A 34 -8.02 9.14 18.92
C SER A 34 -8.89 9.63 17.73
N PHE A 35 -9.16 8.72 16.78
CA PHE A 35 -10.02 9.00 15.62
C PHE A 35 -11.50 8.92 15.98
N SER A 36 -11.94 7.94 16.79
CA SER A 36 -13.34 7.90 17.24
C SER A 36 -13.72 9.16 18.04
N GLU A 37 -12.81 9.66 18.89
CA GLU A 37 -12.98 10.93 19.61
C GLU A 37 -13.07 12.13 18.65
N MET A 38 -12.18 12.21 17.65
CA MET A 38 -12.20 13.25 16.62
C MET A 38 -13.50 13.27 15.81
N LEU A 39 -14.11 12.09 15.61
CA LEU A 39 -15.33 11.90 14.84
C LEU A 39 -16.60 11.86 15.71
N SER A 40 -16.50 12.11 17.01
CA SER A 40 -17.60 11.97 17.97
C SER A 40 -18.86 12.77 17.62
N SER A 41 -18.73 13.89 16.90
CA SER A 41 -19.87 14.69 16.44
C SER A 41 -20.56 14.15 15.18
N ILE A 42 -19.86 13.35 14.37
CA ILE A 42 -20.39 12.80 13.11
C ILE A 42 -20.91 11.37 13.27
N LEU A 43 -20.23 10.52 14.05
CA LEU A 43 -20.50 9.08 14.11
C LEU A 43 -21.94 8.75 14.54
N PRO A 44 -22.56 9.46 15.50
CA PRO A 44 -23.96 9.22 15.87
C PRO A 44 -24.96 9.50 14.74
N ASN A 45 -24.57 10.25 13.70
CA ASN A 45 -25.43 10.68 12.61
C ASN A 45 -25.23 9.86 11.32
N ILE A 46 -24.35 8.85 11.32
CA ILE A 46 -24.12 7.96 10.18
C ILE A 46 -25.20 6.86 10.17
N PRO A 47 -26.15 6.84 9.20
CA PRO A 47 -27.38 6.06 9.33
C PRO A 47 -27.18 4.54 9.39
N LEU A 48 -26.16 4.03 8.71
CA LEU A 48 -25.91 2.59 8.59
C LEU A 48 -24.84 2.08 9.56
N LEU A 49 -24.11 2.97 10.25
CA LEU A 49 -23.03 2.60 11.15
C LEU A 49 -23.60 2.01 12.45
N LYS A 50 -23.35 0.71 12.68
CA LYS A 50 -23.86 -0.04 13.82
C LYS A 50 -22.81 -0.26 14.90
N HIS A 51 -21.54 -0.36 14.51
CA HIS A 51 -20.45 -0.67 15.42
C HIS A 51 -19.25 0.23 15.18
N ILE A 52 -18.68 0.74 16.26
CA ILE A 52 -17.37 1.40 16.28
C ILE A 52 -16.49 0.54 17.16
N ILE A 53 -15.42 0.02 16.60
CA ILE A 53 -14.49 -0.89 17.27
C ILE A 53 -13.14 -0.17 17.36
N GLU A 54 -12.77 0.19 18.58
CA GLU A 54 -11.48 0.82 18.89
C GLU A 54 -10.41 -0.25 19.04
N VAL A 55 -9.49 -0.35 18.07
CA VAL A 55 -8.50 -1.43 17.97
C VAL A 55 -7.40 -1.35 19.03
N ASP A 56 -7.24 -0.20 19.65
CA ASP A 56 -6.30 0.11 20.74
C ASP A 56 -6.95 -0.03 22.14
N SER A 57 -8.15 -0.60 22.22
CA SER A 57 -8.88 -0.81 23.49
C SER A 57 -8.67 -2.21 24.08
N ASP A 58 -8.72 -2.31 25.42
CA ASP A 58 -8.73 -3.60 26.13
C ASP A 58 -9.90 -4.50 25.71
N SER A 59 -11.04 -3.88 25.38
CA SER A 59 -12.24 -4.58 24.89
C SER A 59 -11.96 -5.30 23.57
N TYR A 60 -11.27 -4.64 22.63
CA TYR A 60 -10.85 -5.27 21.38
C TYR A 60 -9.87 -6.43 21.62
N ALA A 61 -8.87 -6.23 22.49
CA ALA A 61 -7.92 -7.30 22.83
C ALA A 61 -8.64 -8.54 23.39
N LYS A 62 -9.62 -8.35 24.28
CA LYS A 62 -10.45 -9.43 24.81
C LYS A 62 -11.32 -10.08 23.73
N MET A 63 -11.97 -9.28 22.89
CA MET A 63 -12.80 -9.77 21.78
C MET A 63 -12.01 -10.69 20.84
N ILE A 64 -10.76 -10.32 20.52
CA ILE A 64 -9.89 -11.16 19.68
C ILE A 64 -9.46 -12.43 20.43
N ALA A 65 -9.07 -12.33 21.70
CA ALA A 65 -8.68 -13.48 22.51
C ALA A 65 -9.81 -14.52 22.68
N ASP A 66 -11.05 -14.05 22.78
CA ASP A 66 -12.25 -14.89 22.92
C ASP A 66 -12.79 -15.38 21.55
N SER A 67 -12.26 -14.88 20.43
CA SER A 67 -12.73 -15.22 19.08
C SER A 67 -12.22 -16.59 18.61
N SER A 68 -12.98 -17.23 17.71
CA SER A 68 -12.53 -18.48 17.09
C SER A 68 -11.37 -18.23 16.12
N SER A 69 -10.38 -19.11 16.15
CA SER A 69 -9.32 -19.14 15.13
C SER A 69 -9.79 -19.72 13.79
N ALA A 70 -10.97 -20.35 13.75
CA ALA A 70 -11.55 -20.86 12.52
C ALA A 70 -12.09 -19.70 11.68
N SER A 71 -11.70 -19.65 10.41
CA SER A 71 -12.30 -18.70 9.47
C SER A 71 -13.78 -19.03 9.27
N PRO A 72 -14.68 -18.03 9.23
CA PRO A 72 -16.08 -18.26 8.98
C PRO A 72 -16.26 -18.81 7.57
N VAL A 73 -17.03 -19.90 7.44
CA VAL A 73 -17.46 -20.44 6.15
C VAL A 73 -18.52 -19.50 5.59
N VAL A 74 -18.18 -18.85 4.47
CA VAL A 74 -19.06 -17.95 3.74
C VAL A 74 -18.94 -18.29 2.26
N ASP A 75 -20.04 -18.13 1.55
CA ASP A 75 -20.04 -18.22 0.09
C ASP A 75 -19.43 -16.93 -0.47
N ILE A 76 -18.39 -17.06 -1.28
CA ILE A 76 -17.67 -15.93 -1.90
C ILE A 76 -17.33 -16.36 -3.32
N GLU A 77 -17.71 -15.52 -4.28
CA GLU A 77 -17.35 -15.68 -5.69
C GLU A 77 -16.18 -14.76 -6.06
N ASP A 78 -15.49 -15.11 -7.14
CA ASP A 78 -14.29 -14.41 -7.64
C ASP A 78 -14.56 -12.94 -8.03
N ASP A 79 -15.78 -12.63 -8.47
CA ASP A 79 -16.24 -11.31 -8.88
C ASP A 79 -16.97 -10.53 -7.77
N ASP A 80 -17.09 -11.11 -6.57
CA ASP A 80 -17.62 -10.38 -5.42
C ASP A 80 -16.72 -9.19 -5.07
N GLU A 81 -17.36 -8.05 -4.83
CA GLU A 81 -16.71 -6.84 -4.34
C GLU A 81 -16.09 -7.10 -2.97
N THR A 82 -14.84 -6.66 -2.78
CA THR A 82 -14.06 -6.95 -1.56
C THR A 82 -13.43 -5.72 -0.94
N ALA A 83 -13.13 -4.70 -1.75
CA ALA A 83 -12.51 -3.47 -1.24
C ALA A 83 -13.03 -2.22 -1.96
N ILE A 84 -13.10 -1.12 -1.22
CA ILE A 84 -13.36 0.23 -1.75
C ILE A 84 -12.19 1.12 -1.36
N ILE A 85 -11.54 1.72 -2.36
CA ILE A 85 -10.44 2.66 -2.18
C ILE A 85 -10.86 4.02 -2.74
N TYR A 86 -10.86 5.05 -1.89
CA TYR A 86 -11.26 6.39 -2.31
C TYR A 86 -10.12 7.17 -2.95
N THR A 87 -10.41 7.84 -4.07
CA THR A 87 -9.47 8.72 -4.79
C THR A 87 -9.86 10.18 -4.64
N SER A 88 -8.90 11.11 -4.79
CA SER A 88 -9.13 12.54 -4.54
C SER A 88 -10.04 13.25 -5.55
N GLY A 89 -10.27 12.67 -6.74
CA GLY A 89 -11.19 13.20 -7.76
C GLY A 89 -10.83 14.59 -8.32
N VAL A 90 -11.01 14.80 -9.63
CA VAL A 90 -10.66 16.08 -10.30
C VAL A 90 -11.50 17.27 -9.81
N LEU A 91 -12.70 16.99 -9.27
CA LEU A 91 -13.66 18.01 -8.79
C LEU A 91 -13.68 18.13 -7.26
N GLY A 92 -12.66 17.61 -6.56
CA GLY A 92 -12.53 17.66 -5.10
C GLY A 92 -13.47 16.73 -4.33
N LYS A 93 -14.49 16.15 -4.98
CA LYS A 93 -15.31 15.08 -4.40
C LYS A 93 -14.60 13.73 -4.62
N GLN A 94 -14.34 13.04 -3.51
CA GLN A 94 -13.73 11.72 -3.56
C GLN A 94 -14.67 10.70 -4.21
N LYS A 95 -14.09 9.71 -4.91
CA LYS A 95 -14.82 8.63 -5.57
C LYS A 95 -14.31 7.28 -5.07
N GLY A 96 -15.23 6.39 -4.68
CA GLY A 96 -14.91 5.03 -4.30
C GLY A 96 -14.63 4.18 -5.53
N VAL A 97 -13.42 3.64 -5.63
CA VAL A 97 -13.08 2.61 -6.61
C VAL A 97 -13.36 1.26 -5.97
N VAL A 98 -14.26 0.51 -6.58
CA VAL A 98 -14.67 -0.82 -6.12
C VAL A 98 -13.77 -1.86 -6.76
N HIS A 99 -13.19 -2.73 -5.94
CA HIS A 99 -12.38 -3.86 -6.36
C HIS A 99 -13.07 -5.17 -5.99
N THR A 100 -12.91 -6.16 -6.86
CA THR A 100 -13.34 -7.54 -6.62
C THR A 100 -12.18 -8.38 -6.08
N HIS A 101 -12.47 -9.60 -5.61
CA HIS A 101 -11.43 -10.56 -5.26
C HIS A 101 -10.46 -10.79 -6.43
N THR A 102 -11.00 -11.03 -7.63
CA THR A 102 -10.21 -11.24 -8.85
C THR A 102 -9.34 -10.04 -9.20
N SER A 103 -9.86 -8.81 -9.16
CA SER A 103 -9.07 -7.66 -9.63
C SER A 103 -7.83 -7.40 -8.77
N LEU A 104 -7.94 -7.60 -7.45
CA LEU A 104 -6.79 -7.50 -6.55
C LEU A 104 -5.80 -8.67 -6.72
N MET A 105 -6.30 -9.90 -6.86
CA MET A 105 -5.45 -11.08 -6.99
C MET A 105 -4.71 -11.14 -8.33
N VAL A 106 -5.37 -10.76 -9.43
CA VAL A 106 -4.72 -10.64 -10.74
C VAL A 106 -3.61 -9.59 -10.69
N ALA A 107 -3.87 -8.41 -10.14
CA ALA A 107 -2.82 -7.39 -10.01
C ALA A 107 -1.63 -7.88 -9.16
N ALA A 108 -1.90 -8.57 -8.04
CA ALA A 108 -0.84 -9.07 -7.16
C ALA A 108 0.00 -10.16 -7.85
N THR A 109 -0.65 -11.13 -8.51
CA THR A 109 0.01 -12.23 -9.23
C THR A 109 0.78 -11.76 -10.47
N THR A 110 0.32 -10.69 -11.12
CA THR A 110 1.00 -10.06 -12.25
C THR A 110 2.24 -9.28 -11.84
N VAL A 111 2.19 -8.54 -10.72
CA VAL A 111 3.31 -7.68 -10.28
C VAL A 111 4.39 -8.46 -9.53
N ALA A 112 4.02 -9.44 -8.70
CA ALA A 112 4.95 -10.12 -7.80
C ALA A 112 6.18 -10.75 -8.50
N PRO A 113 6.04 -11.44 -9.65
CA PRO A 113 7.18 -12.00 -10.37
C PRO A 113 8.16 -10.94 -10.87
N GLY A 114 7.67 -9.76 -11.26
CA GLY A 114 8.52 -8.68 -11.75
C GLY A 114 9.33 -7.98 -10.65
N LEU A 115 8.92 -8.10 -9.38
CA LEU A 115 9.75 -7.72 -8.23
C LEU A 115 10.67 -8.87 -7.77
N GLY A 116 10.45 -10.07 -8.31
CA GLY A 116 11.08 -11.31 -7.88
C GLY A 116 10.85 -11.59 -6.40
N GLN A 117 9.69 -11.19 -5.85
CA GLN A 117 9.40 -11.33 -4.43
C GLN A 117 9.03 -12.78 -4.09
N GLU A 118 9.71 -13.34 -3.10
CA GLU A 118 9.58 -14.71 -2.62
C GLU A 118 9.38 -14.75 -1.09
N ARG A 119 9.18 -15.94 -0.54
CA ARG A 119 8.84 -16.15 0.87
C ARG A 119 9.92 -15.64 1.82
N GLU A 120 11.19 -15.72 1.43
CA GLU A 120 12.34 -15.33 2.26
C GLU A 120 12.55 -13.81 2.30
N ASP A 121 11.81 -13.05 1.48
CA ASP A 121 11.95 -11.62 1.43
C ASP A 121 11.36 -10.90 2.64
N ILE A 122 11.95 -9.75 2.92
CA ILE A 122 11.57 -8.86 3.99
C ILE A 122 11.33 -7.49 3.36
N THR A 123 10.05 -7.14 3.23
CA THR A 123 9.59 -5.90 2.62
C THR A 123 9.43 -4.82 3.67
N VAL A 124 10.24 -3.76 3.57
CA VAL A 124 10.03 -2.55 4.39
C VAL A 124 8.98 -1.68 3.71
N GLY A 125 7.81 -1.62 4.34
CA GLY A 125 6.64 -0.90 3.89
C GLY A 125 6.36 0.33 4.75
N MET A 126 6.25 1.47 4.09
CA MET A 126 5.92 2.77 4.71
C MET A 126 4.95 3.57 3.87
N ILE A 127 4.41 2.93 2.83
CA ILE A 127 3.30 3.43 2.04
C ILE A 127 2.03 3.01 2.76
N PRO A 128 1.18 3.96 3.20
CA PRO A 128 -0.07 3.62 3.84
C PRO A 128 -0.95 2.74 2.96
N PHE A 129 -1.66 1.78 3.57
CA PHE A 129 -2.46 0.80 2.82
C PHE A 129 -3.74 1.39 2.21
N PHE A 130 -4.11 2.63 2.54
CA PHE A 130 -5.15 3.36 1.81
C PHE A 130 -4.69 3.85 0.43
N TYR A 131 -3.40 3.74 0.10
CA TYR A 131 -2.93 3.87 -1.27
C TYR A 131 -2.79 2.49 -1.92
N ALA A 132 -3.19 2.38 -3.19
CA ALA A 132 -3.12 1.12 -3.96
C ALA A 132 -1.71 0.51 -3.96
N LEU A 133 -0.64 1.32 -4.03
CA LEU A 133 0.74 0.82 -3.92
C LEU A 133 1.00 0.11 -2.58
N GLY A 134 0.56 0.71 -1.48
CA GLY A 134 0.73 0.14 -0.14
C GLY A 134 -0.09 -1.13 0.03
N LEU A 135 -1.36 -1.10 -0.35
CA LEU A 135 -2.22 -2.28 -0.30
C LEU A 135 -1.68 -3.43 -1.15
N LEU A 136 -1.38 -3.15 -2.42
CA LEU A 136 -1.01 -4.16 -3.40
C LEU A 136 0.38 -4.73 -3.10
N VAL A 137 1.41 -3.89 -3.08
CA VAL A 137 2.80 -4.36 -3.05
C VAL A 137 3.24 -4.73 -1.64
N VAL A 138 2.92 -3.90 -0.64
CA VAL A 138 3.32 -4.19 0.74
C VAL A 138 2.39 -5.24 1.34
N GLY A 139 1.08 -5.04 1.27
CA GLY A 139 0.11 -5.92 1.92
C GLY A 139 -0.11 -7.24 1.18
N LEU A 140 -0.75 -7.18 0.01
CA LEU A 140 -1.27 -8.34 -0.70
C LEU A 140 -0.16 -9.23 -1.27
N ILE A 141 0.81 -8.67 -1.99
CA ILE A 141 1.90 -9.46 -2.58
C ILE A 141 2.72 -10.16 -1.50
N SER A 142 3.11 -9.44 -0.44
CA SER A 142 3.87 -10.05 0.66
C SER A 142 3.08 -11.15 1.35
N SER A 143 1.79 -10.93 1.62
CA SER A 143 0.93 -11.93 2.23
C SER A 143 0.76 -13.17 1.33
N MET A 144 0.53 -12.96 0.02
CA MET A 144 0.39 -14.02 -0.98
C MET A 144 1.68 -14.86 -1.12
N LYS A 145 2.84 -14.20 -1.07
CA LYS A 145 4.16 -14.88 -1.12
C LYS A 145 4.56 -15.49 0.22
N GLY A 146 3.87 -15.15 1.31
CA GLY A 146 4.24 -15.55 2.66
C GLY A 146 5.53 -14.90 3.15
N SER A 147 5.86 -13.72 2.62
CA SER A 147 7.06 -12.95 2.97
C SER A 147 6.80 -12.02 4.16
N THR A 148 7.87 -11.53 4.79
CA THR A 148 7.77 -10.67 5.97
C THR A 148 7.48 -9.22 5.57
N ILE A 149 6.62 -8.54 6.33
CA ILE A 149 6.37 -7.10 6.20
C ILE A 149 6.91 -6.40 7.45
N VAL A 150 7.79 -5.42 7.25
CA VAL A 150 8.24 -4.49 8.29
C VAL A 150 7.50 -3.17 8.08
N ILE A 151 6.57 -2.85 8.96
CA ILE A 151 5.74 -1.65 8.86
C ILE A 151 6.40 -0.50 9.62
N LEU A 152 6.74 0.58 8.91
CA LEU A 152 7.21 1.82 9.53
C LEU A 152 6.05 2.83 9.58
N PRO A 153 5.66 3.35 10.76
CA PRO A 153 4.55 4.30 10.88
C PRO A 153 4.76 5.61 10.11
N ARG A 154 6.02 5.99 9.92
CA ARG A 154 6.41 7.21 9.21
C ARG A 154 7.77 7.02 8.57
N PHE A 155 7.98 7.63 7.41
CA PHE A 155 9.30 7.68 6.78
C PHE A 155 10.20 8.75 7.41
N THR A 156 11.43 8.33 7.72
CA THR A 156 12.61 9.19 7.79
C THR A 156 13.78 8.42 7.15
N PRO A 157 14.82 9.09 6.63
CA PRO A 157 16.00 8.38 6.17
C PRO A 157 16.64 7.52 7.27
N LYS A 158 16.61 7.98 8.52
CA LYS A 158 17.20 7.27 9.66
C LYS A 158 16.49 5.95 9.97
N ASN A 159 15.20 5.99 10.29
CA ASN A 159 14.47 4.77 10.68
C ASN A 159 14.39 3.75 9.54
N PHE A 160 14.47 4.22 8.29
CA PHE A 160 14.59 3.36 7.14
C PHE A 160 15.90 2.55 7.16
N LEU A 161 17.05 3.21 7.35
CA LEU A 161 18.34 2.54 7.40
C LEU A 161 18.43 1.60 8.61
N GLU A 162 17.89 2.01 9.76
CA GLU A 162 17.79 1.17 10.96
C GLU A 162 16.96 -0.09 10.69
N ALA A 163 15.81 0.03 10.02
CA ALA A 163 14.96 -1.12 9.68
C ALA A 163 15.65 -2.08 8.72
N VAL A 164 16.36 -1.57 7.70
CA VAL A 164 17.13 -2.42 6.78
C VAL A 164 18.20 -3.21 7.53
N GLU A 165 18.95 -2.56 8.41
CA GLU A 165 20.02 -3.21 9.16
C GLU A 165 19.50 -4.24 10.17
N GLN A 166 18.46 -3.88 10.94
CA GLN A 166 17.89 -4.72 12.01
C GLN A 166 17.18 -5.94 11.43
N GLU A 167 16.33 -5.73 10.43
CA GLU A 167 15.46 -6.76 9.88
C GLU A 167 16.07 -7.48 8.68
N LYS A 168 17.24 -7.04 8.19
CA LYS A 168 17.85 -7.56 6.94
C LYS A 168 16.90 -7.44 5.76
N ALA A 169 16.24 -6.29 5.65
CA ALA A 169 15.29 -6.01 4.58
C ALA A 169 15.90 -6.27 3.21
N THR A 170 15.11 -6.88 2.32
CA THR A 170 15.52 -7.21 0.95
C THR A 170 14.80 -6.34 -0.09
N ILE A 171 13.57 -5.94 0.21
CA ILE A 171 12.70 -5.15 -0.66
C ILE A 171 12.29 -3.85 0.03
N LEU A 172 12.35 -2.76 -0.72
CA LEU A 172 11.94 -1.43 -0.27
C LEU A 172 10.77 -0.95 -1.10
N VAL A 173 9.71 -0.46 -0.47
CA VAL A 173 8.59 0.17 -1.17
C VAL A 173 8.49 1.63 -0.77
N GLY A 174 8.58 2.52 -1.76
CA GLY A 174 8.64 3.97 -1.55
C GLY A 174 8.08 4.76 -2.71
N VAL A 175 8.07 6.09 -2.58
CA VAL A 175 7.76 7.03 -3.67
C VAL A 175 9.00 7.87 -4.02
N PRO A 176 9.05 8.51 -5.20
CA PRO A 176 10.24 9.24 -5.64
C PRO A 176 10.73 10.30 -4.64
N ALA A 177 9.84 10.96 -3.90
CA ALA A 177 10.23 11.95 -2.88
C ALA A 177 11.09 11.35 -1.76
N MET A 178 10.74 10.14 -1.30
CA MET A 178 11.48 9.43 -0.25
C MET A 178 12.83 8.94 -0.76
N TYR A 179 12.83 8.43 -1.99
CA TYR A 179 14.02 8.02 -2.71
C TYR A 179 15.00 9.17 -2.96
N ASN A 180 14.51 10.37 -3.27
CA ASN A 180 15.36 11.57 -3.32
C ASN A 180 16.00 11.85 -1.96
N ALA A 181 15.25 11.77 -0.85
CA ALA A 181 15.80 11.99 0.48
C ALA A 181 16.91 10.99 0.84
N LEU A 182 16.78 9.72 0.44
CA LEU A 182 17.82 8.70 0.60
C LEU A 182 19.03 8.96 -0.31
N ALA A 183 18.78 9.38 -1.56
CA ALA A 183 19.83 9.73 -2.51
C ALA A 183 20.67 10.92 -2.05
N MET A 184 20.12 11.81 -1.22
CA MET A 184 20.83 12.98 -0.65
C MET A 184 21.72 12.68 0.56
N LEU A 185 21.64 11.48 1.15
CA LEU A 185 22.51 11.12 2.30
C LEU A 185 23.99 11.09 1.90
N ASP A 186 24.91 11.41 2.81
CA ASP A 186 26.34 11.23 2.55
C ASP A 186 26.82 9.80 2.83
N ASP A 187 27.98 9.43 2.27
CA ASP A 187 28.57 8.11 2.44
C ASP A 187 28.95 7.83 3.91
N GLU A 188 29.32 8.85 4.67
CA GLU A 188 29.66 8.73 6.10
C GLU A 188 28.43 8.34 6.94
N THR A 189 27.24 8.77 6.55
CA THR A 189 25.98 8.32 7.15
C THR A 189 25.69 6.88 6.78
N LEU A 190 25.86 6.51 5.51
CA LEU A 190 25.55 5.16 5.03
C LEU A 190 26.49 4.10 5.61
N LYS A 191 27.78 4.41 5.78
CA LYS A 191 28.77 3.50 6.38
C LYS A 191 28.46 3.07 7.82
N LYS A 192 27.53 3.76 8.50
CA LYS A 192 27.07 3.41 9.85
C LYS A 192 26.11 2.24 9.88
N TYR A 193 25.58 1.82 8.72
CA TYR A 193 24.57 0.79 8.62
C TYR A 193 25.01 -0.32 7.67
N ASN A 194 24.69 -1.57 8.01
CA ASN A 194 24.81 -2.68 7.06
C ASN A 194 23.56 -2.80 6.18
N LEU A 195 23.68 -2.38 4.92
CA LEU A 195 22.58 -2.34 3.93
C LEU A 195 22.70 -3.45 2.85
N SER A 196 23.62 -4.39 3.02
CA SER A 196 23.96 -5.40 2.01
C SER A 196 22.85 -6.42 1.71
N SER A 197 21.79 -6.47 2.53
CA SER A 197 20.64 -7.33 2.29
C SER A 197 19.71 -6.81 1.19
N LEU A 198 19.79 -5.51 0.87
CA LEU A 198 18.95 -4.88 -0.15
C LEU A 198 19.22 -5.45 -1.53
N ARG A 199 18.15 -5.83 -2.23
CA ARG A 199 18.22 -6.30 -3.63
C ARG A 199 17.29 -5.53 -4.55
N VAL A 200 16.12 -5.11 -4.06
CA VAL A 200 15.08 -4.48 -4.88
C VAL A 200 14.49 -3.28 -4.15
N ALA A 201 14.20 -2.24 -4.92
CA ALA A 201 13.32 -1.16 -4.52
C ALA A 201 12.17 -1.06 -5.54
N CYS A 202 10.99 -0.65 -5.08
CA CYS A 202 9.80 -0.47 -5.90
C CYS A 202 9.24 0.94 -5.69
N THR A 203 9.06 1.68 -6.78
CA THR A 203 8.46 3.03 -6.78
C THR A 203 7.18 3.06 -7.61
N ALA A 204 6.20 3.88 -7.18
CA ALA A 204 5.02 4.23 -7.98
C ALA A 204 4.47 5.59 -7.56
N GLY A 205 3.34 6.00 -8.17
CA GLY A 205 2.56 7.18 -7.80
C GLY A 205 3.10 8.52 -8.30
N ALA A 206 4.38 8.59 -8.66
CA ALA A 206 4.97 9.71 -9.38
C ALA A 206 6.14 9.23 -10.24
N LYS A 207 6.47 9.97 -11.29
CA LYS A 207 7.58 9.65 -12.19
C LYS A 207 8.91 9.70 -11.44
N ALA A 208 9.66 8.61 -11.45
CA ALA A 208 11.07 8.62 -11.06
C ALA A 208 11.94 9.02 -12.26
N SER A 209 12.88 9.96 -12.05
CA SER A 209 13.82 10.35 -13.11
C SER A 209 14.89 9.27 -13.30
N ALA A 210 15.38 9.08 -14.53
CA ALA A 210 16.48 8.14 -14.79
C ALA A 210 17.71 8.43 -13.92
N HIS A 211 17.96 9.71 -13.62
CA HIS A 211 19.04 10.14 -12.74
C HIS A 211 18.83 9.65 -11.29
N LEU A 212 17.64 9.83 -10.73
CA LEU A 212 17.32 9.34 -9.39
C LEU A 212 17.45 7.83 -9.32
N MET A 213 16.91 7.12 -10.32
CA MET A 213 16.97 5.66 -10.32
C MET A 213 18.41 5.18 -10.33
N LYS A 214 19.24 5.70 -11.24
CA LYS A 214 20.65 5.34 -11.33
C LYS A 214 21.40 5.65 -10.03
N ALA A 215 21.16 6.82 -9.43
CA ALA A 215 21.81 7.21 -8.18
C ALA A 215 21.49 6.24 -7.03
N LEU A 216 20.25 5.73 -6.96
CA LEU A 216 19.88 4.75 -5.96
C LEU A 216 20.47 3.37 -6.21
N GLU A 217 20.43 2.89 -7.46
CA GLU A 217 21.01 1.60 -7.82
C GLU A 217 22.52 1.57 -7.51
N GLU A 218 23.24 2.63 -7.87
CA GLU A 218 24.68 2.76 -7.58
C GLU A 218 24.98 2.87 -6.08
N LYS A 219 24.16 3.61 -5.34
CA LYS A 219 24.38 3.88 -3.91
C LYS A 219 24.07 2.68 -3.01
N PHE A 220 23.02 1.93 -3.34
CA PHE A 220 22.53 0.84 -2.47
C PHE A 220 22.76 -0.56 -3.06
N GLY A 221 23.28 -0.68 -4.29
CA GLY A 221 23.53 -1.97 -4.92
C GLY A 221 22.26 -2.77 -5.21
N LEU A 222 21.14 -2.08 -5.41
CA LEU A 222 19.81 -2.66 -5.63
C LEU A 222 19.32 -2.42 -7.06
N THR A 223 18.23 -3.08 -7.43
CA THR A 223 17.46 -2.79 -8.64
C THR A 223 16.20 -1.98 -8.31
N LEU A 224 16.05 -0.80 -8.91
CA LEU A 224 14.85 0.00 -8.73
C LEU A 224 13.83 -0.30 -9.84
N CYS A 225 12.71 -0.89 -9.44
CA CYS A 225 11.54 -1.15 -10.26
C CYS A 225 10.56 0.02 -10.18
N GLU A 226 9.91 0.38 -11.29
CA GLU A 226 8.86 1.38 -11.34
C GLU A 226 7.56 0.74 -11.81
N ILE A 227 6.50 0.92 -11.03
CA ILE A 227 5.13 0.57 -11.40
C ILE A 227 4.42 1.85 -11.75
N TYR A 228 3.72 1.84 -12.88
CA TYR A 228 2.69 2.83 -13.16
C TYR A 228 1.32 2.18 -13.11
N GLY A 229 0.39 2.89 -12.50
CA GLY A 229 -1.01 2.56 -12.48
C GLY A 229 -1.79 3.59 -11.70
N THR A 230 -3.08 3.34 -11.54
CA THR A 230 -4.02 4.19 -10.83
C THR A 230 -4.77 3.37 -9.80
N THR A 231 -5.61 3.99 -8.97
CA THR A 231 -6.47 3.21 -8.07
C THR A 231 -7.41 2.31 -8.88
N GLU A 232 -7.94 2.81 -10.00
CA GLU A 232 -8.86 2.08 -10.90
C GLU A 232 -8.22 0.87 -11.57
N ALA A 233 -6.97 1.01 -12.04
CA ALA A 233 -6.29 -0.02 -12.83
C ALA A 233 -5.19 -0.77 -12.07
N LEU A 234 -4.96 -0.43 -10.80
CA LEU A 234 -3.89 -0.96 -9.94
C LEU A 234 -2.49 -0.82 -10.54
N ALA A 235 -2.03 -1.81 -11.30
CA ALA A 235 -0.77 -1.79 -12.03
C ALA A 235 -1.03 -1.97 -13.53
N THR A 236 -0.61 -0.99 -14.33
CA THR A 236 -0.81 -0.96 -15.79
C THR A 236 0.50 -1.24 -16.53
N THR A 237 1.61 -0.73 -16.01
CA THR A 237 2.95 -1.03 -16.54
C THR A 237 3.94 -1.28 -15.41
N LEU A 238 4.96 -2.09 -15.71
CA LEU A 238 6.01 -2.48 -14.78
C LEU A 238 7.36 -2.45 -15.47
N GLY A 239 8.33 -1.77 -14.86
CA GLY A 239 9.75 -1.97 -15.11
C GLY A 239 10.28 -2.97 -14.09
N ASP A 240 10.45 -4.22 -14.50
CA ASP A 240 10.81 -5.33 -13.61
C ASP A 240 12.33 -5.46 -13.36
N ILE A 241 12.71 -6.43 -12.53
CA ILE A 241 14.10 -6.68 -12.16
C ILE A 241 15.01 -7.07 -13.35
N HIS A 242 14.44 -7.60 -14.44
CA HIS A 242 15.15 -8.08 -15.62
C HIS A 242 14.98 -7.19 -16.86
N ASN A 243 13.85 -6.51 -17.00
CA ASN A 243 13.43 -5.79 -18.20
C ASN A 243 12.84 -4.43 -17.84
N ARG A 244 13.73 -3.44 -17.71
CA ARG A 244 13.38 -2.04 -17.44
C ARG A 244 14.25 -1.08 -18.23
N LYS A 245 13.74 0.13 -18.41
CA LYS A 245 14.50 1.28 -18.92
C LYS A 245 14.34 2.43 -17.94
N LEU A 246 15.46 2.92 -17.39
CA LEU A 246 15.43 3.98 -16.38
C LEU A 246 14.71 5.24 -16.88
N GLY A 247 13.87 5.83 -16.03
CA GLY A 247 13.07 7.01 -16.33
C GLY A 247 11.84 6.75 -17.20
N THR A 248 11.44 5.49 -17.37
CA THR A 248 10.21 5.08 -18.06
C THR A 248 9.33 4.26 -17.13
N ALA A 249 8.03 4.23 -17.40
CA ALA A 249 7.06 3.44 -16.65
C ALA A 249 7.17 1.91 -16.89
N GLY A 250 8.16 1.46 -17.66
CA GLY A 250 8.33 0.03 -17.99
C GLY A 250 7.44 -0.46 -19.12
N LYS A 251 7.10 -1.75 -19.08
CA LYS A 251 6.30 -2.43 -20.11
C LYS A 251 4.87 -2.65 -19.64
N PRO A 252 3.89 -2.70 -20.55
CA PRO A 252 2.52 -3.09 -20.22
C PRO A 252 2.50 -4.45 -19.53
N VAL A 253 1.73 -4.55 -18.45
CA VAL A 253 1.48 -5.85 -17.80
C VAL A 253 0.26 -6.56 -18.39
N GLU A 254 -0.55 -5.82 -19.15
CA GLU A 254 -1.70 -6.29 -19.94
C GLU A 254 -1.75 -5.52 -21.27
N ASP A 255 -2.73 -5.83 -22.12
CA ASP A 255 -2.94 -5.14 -23.39
C ASP A 255 -3.38 -3.68 -23.17
N ILE A 256 -2.49 -2.73 -23.46
CA ILE A 256 -2.79 -1.29 -23.42
C ILE A 256 -2.72 -0.66 -24.81
N LYS A 257 -3.51 0.40 -25.02
CA LYS A 257 -3.54 1.17 -26.27
C LYS A 257 -3.40 2.66 -25.99
N ILE A 258 -2.70 3.35 -26.87
CA ILE A 258 -2.68 4.81 -26.94
C ILE A 258 -3.76 5.20 -27.93
N ILE A 259 -4.72 6.01 -27.50
CA ILE A 259 -5.81 6.52 -28.32
C ILE A 259 -5.58 8.01 -28.61
N ASP A 260 -6.08 8.48 -29.75
CA ASP A 260 -6.20 9.90 -30.03
C ASP A 260 -7.34 10.53 -29.21
N ALA A 261 -7.35 11.86 -29.15
CA ALA A 261 -8.52 12.56 -28.64
C ALA A 261 -9.64 12.43 -29.68
N ALA A 262 -10.80 11.95 -29.24
CA ALA A 262 -12.01 11.87 -30.05
C ALA A 262 -12.49 13.25 -30.53
#